data_AF-A0A9P3ULP6-F1
#
_entry.id   AF-A0A9P3ULP6-F1
#
_cell.length_a   1.000
_cell.length_b   1.000
_cell.length_c   1.000
_cell.angle_alpha   90.00
_cell.angle_beta   90.00
_cell.angle_gamma   90.00
#
_symmetry.space_group_name_H-M   'P 1'
#
loop_
_entity.id
_entity.type
_entity.pdbx_description
1 polymer ?
#
loop_
_entity_poly.entity_id
_entity_poly.type
_entity_poly.pdbx_seq_one_letter_code
_entity_poly.pdbx_strand_id
1 'polypeptide(L)'
;MPPSSSSSAHRPKQSKKRTWTKDQLLKSLQIIGPLHAPLPPTLPPSPPVSRSNSPAPPIKRKYDAHPEPDHHKRPRTTSAPSDRPPHQQHKQHSLSSSHLPPQHLRVPSHAPVHISRNEPCEDGEVREDPPVASSSRLPLGPTVAIPPNTVPIRRPKRGKPDFRHHDALHDKYHNAGRKLKYSGDARFWSTYPVNHKEYRPLANPPPPDSLYHKHGGLIARIELVDALISFTYALWNKDYGKDTCFRTSWNTISAFLAWCKGKWLNEEASMTEAEKAFIGLIYMLEGFVHVRKLTHTAKAYLEKDVNKLYDELRVEVDKAAAKAEQVGDLNLGLLAPKAQATPPMLPSPASIAPANSANSTPTARDSGTPNPQASLPAAPVTHRPPLHPGQTFIRDKMLPERYRDAPIPAHVMDAMLSPTSNVSVQFVQNLKEQTSGTTAAAHCMTRSEKYLNLTTLLRFFPTTFARVIHTTLSPTEEYEPDFEDEEGELYWPGQSITGEGLGWVCLLGKAMITEFGKAYGYRGLDGVVPKPKPEEAPTSGLPPPQALPQQRSGSTPRGQPPHGNTLMDTLRNRGHRRCRCSDE
;
A
#
# COMPACT_ATOMS: atom_id res chain seq x y z
N MET A 1 47.13 -0.96 25.22
CA MET A 1 45.85 -1.11 24.48
C MET A 1 46.03 -2.18 23.41
N PRO A 2 45.28 -3.30 23.43
CA PRO A 2 45.35 -4.33 22.39
C PRO A 2 44.38 -4.02 21.24
N PRO A 3 44.69 -4.42 19.99
CA PRO A 3 43.78 -4.25 18.85
C PRO A 3 42.66 -5.30 18.87
N SER A 4 41.42 -4.87 18.58
CA SER A 4 40.25 -5.76 18.55
C SER A 4 40.18 -6.55 17.24
N SER A 5 40.14 -7.89 17.36
CA SER A 5 39.96 -8.79 16.21
C SER A 5 38.52 -8.74 15.70
N SER A 6 38.33 -8.53 14.40
CA SER A 6 37.02 -8.42 13.76
C SER A 6 36.58 -9.76 13.16
N SER A 7 35.67 -10.48 13.81
CA SER A 7 35.16 -11.76 13.31
C SER A 7 34.21 -11.56 12.12
N SER A 8 34.60 -12.03 10.93
CA SER A 8 33.75 -11.99 9.73
C SER A 8 32.60 -13.01 9.81
N ALA A 9 31.35 -12.55 9.89
CA ALA A 9 30.20 -13.43 9.84
C ALA A 9 29.99 -14.01 8.42
N HIS A 10 30.09 -15.32 8.28
CA HIS A 10 29.83 -15.99 7.00
C HIS A 10 28.34 -15.94 6.63
N ARG A 11 28.05 -15.30 5.48
CA ARG A 11 26.71 -15.27 4.87
C ARG A 11 26.40 -16.67 4.29
N PRO A 12 25.24 -17.30 4.57
CA PRO A 12 24.88 -18.57 3.96
C PRO A 12 24.72 -18.38 2.44
N LYS A 13 25.41 -19.21 1.66
CA LYS A 13 25.31 -19.20 0.19
C LYS A 13 23.90 -19.64 -0.21
N GLN A 14 23.14 -18.75 -0.84
CA GLN A 14 21.85 -19.09 -1.44
C GLN A 14 22.03 -20.28 -2.38
N SER A 15 21.22 -21.32 -2.17
CA SER A 15 21.23 -22.51 -3.02
C SER A 15 20.80 -22.12 -4.43
N LYS A 16 21.74 -22.15 -5.38
CA LYS A 16 21.43 -21.98 -6.81
C LYS A 16 20.34 -22.98 -7.17
N LYS A 17 19.25 -22.51 -7.78
CA LYS A 17 18.15 -23.36 -8.27
C LYS A 17 18.76 -24.48 -9.11
N ARG A 18 18.66 -25.72 -8.61
CA ARG A 18 19.31 -26.88 -9.24
C ARG A 18 18.58 -27.18 -10.54
N THR A 19 19.17 -26.81 -11.67
CA THR A 19 18.64 -27.13 -13.00
C THR A 19 18.55 -28.65 -13.10
N TRP A 20 17.33 -29.17 -13.30
CA TRP A 20 17.10 -30.61 -13.42
C TRP A 20 17.73 -31.10 -14.72
N THR A 21 18.51 -32.18 -14.65
CA THR A 21 18.99 -32.84 -15.88
C THR A 21 17.84 -33.58 -16.55
N LYS A 22 17.94 -33.81 -17.87
CA LYS A 22 16.93 -34.56 -18.64
C LYS A 22 16.58 -35.89 -17.98
N ASP A 23 17.58 -36.61 -17.48
CA ASP A 23 17.40 -37.92 -16.85
C ASP A 23 16.74 -37.83 -15.46
N GLN A 24 16.98 -36.74 -14.71
CA GLN A 24 16.27 -36.47 -13.46
C GLN A 24 14.80 -36.15 -13.71
N LEU A 25 14.50 -35.39 -14.77
CA LEU A 25 13.13 -35.09 -15.19
C LEU A 25 12.42 -36.35 -15.69
N LEU A 26 13.09 -37.20 -16.47
CA LEU A 26 12.53 -38.48 -16.91
C LEU A 26 12.28 -39.43 -15.73
N LYS A 27 13.18 -39.49 -14.73
CA LYS A 27 12.93 -40.25 -13.50
C LYS A 27 11.74 -39.73 -12.69
N SER A 28 11.58 -38.41 -12.54
CA SER A 28 10.41 -37.87 -11.82
C SER A 28 9.11 -38.04 -12.59
N LEU A 29 9.13 -37.97 -13.93
CA LEU A 29 7.98 -38.35 -14.77
C LEU A 29 7.65 -39.85 -14.65
N GLN A 30 8.66 -40.73 -14.54
CA GLN A 30 8.45 -42.16 -14.35
C GLN A 30 7.83 -42.50 -12.98
N ILE A 31 8.10 -41.69 -11.94
CA ILE A 31 7.45 -41.82 -10.61
C ILE A 31 5.97 -41.46 -10.65
N ILE A 32 5.55 -40.54 -11.55
CA ILE A 32 4.15 -40.14 -11.72
C ILE A 32 3.32 -41.26 -12.38
N GLY A 33 3.98 -42.24 -13.01
CA GLY A 33 3.32 -43.36 -13.68
C GLY A 33 2.67 -42.97 -15.02
N PRO A 34 2.05 -43.94 -15.72
CA PRO A 34 1.29 -43.65 -16.93
C PRO A 34 0.07 -42.78 -16.55
N LEU A 35 0.06 -41.54 -17.02
CA LEU A 35 -1.10 -40.65 -16.87
C LEU A 35 -2.32 -41.31 -17.51
N HIS A 36 -3.33 -41.64 -16.70
CA HIS A 36 -4.58 -42.20 -17.20
C HIS A 36 -5.19 -41.27 -18.25
N ALA A 37 -5.77 -41.87 -19.30
CA ALA A 37 -6.39 -41.13 -20.39
C ALA A 37 -7.42 -40.11 -19.84
N PRO A 38 -7.49 -38.89 -20.42
CA PRO A 38 -8.44 -37.89 -19.98
C PRO A 38 -9.87 -38.44 -20.05
N LEU A 39 -10.67 -38.12 -19.03
CA LEU A 39 -12.06 -38.58 -18.94
C LEU A 39 -12.83 -38.22 -20.23
N PRO A 40 -13.67 -39.11 -20.76
CA PRO A 40 -14.39 -38.87 -21.99
C PRO A 40 -15.28 -37.61 -21.88
N PRO A 41 -15.41 -36.82 -22.95
CA PRO A 41 -16.08 -35.50 -22.91
C PRO A 41 -17.59 -35.58 -22.63
N THR A 42 -18.17 -36.78 -22.63
CA THR A 42 -19.58 -37.05 -22.31
C THR A 42 -19.77 -37.40 -20.84
N LEU A 43 -19.56 -36.42 -19.94
CA LEU A 43 -20.07 -36.54 -18.58
C LEU A 43 -21.60 -36.32 -18.60
N PRO A 44 -22.40 -37.15 -17.89
CA PRO A 44 -23.84 -36.95 -17.80
C PRO A 44 -24.15 -35.61 -17.11
N PRO A 45 -25.25 -34.93 -17.46
CA PRO A 45 -25.62 -33.66 -16.85
C PRO A 45 -25.84 -33.83 -15.34
N SER A 46 -25.10 -33.07 -14.55
CA SER A 46 -25.22 -33.07 -13.09
C SER A 46 -26.66 -32.80 -12.65
N PRO A 47 -27.18 -33.50 -11.62
CA PRO A 47 -28.54 -33.28 -11.15
C PRO A 47 -28.72 -31.83 -10.64
N PRO A 48 -29.93 -31.25 -10.78
CA PRO A 48 -30.18 -29.88 -10.38
C PRO A 48 -29.94 -29.69 -8.88
N VAL A 49 -29.25 -28.61 -8.52
CA VAL A 49 -28.91 -28.27 -7.14
C VAL A 49 -30.19 -28.03 -6.32
N SER A 50 -30.52 -28.98 -5.46
CA SER A 50 -31.56 -28.82 -4.42
C SER A 50 -31.20 -27.65 -3.50
N ARG A 51 -31.86 -26.50 -3.69
CA ARG A 51 -31.70 -25.33 -2.83
C ARG A 51 -32.32 -25.63 -1.47
N SER A 52 -31.48 -25.85 -0.47
CA SER A 52 -31.88 -25.85 0.94
C SER A 52 -32.35 -24.45 1.35
N ASN A 53 -33.50 -24.40 2.02
CA ASN A 53 -34.09 -23.16 2.53
C ASN A 53 -33.16 -22.49 3.55
N SER A 54 -32.88 -21.19 3.37
CA SER A 54 -32.36 -20.32 4.42
C SER A 54 -33.10 -18.98 4.38
N PRO A 55 -33.82 -18.58 5.44
CA PRO A 55 -34.69 -17.40 5.42
C PRO A 55 -33.90 -16.10 5.59
N ALA A 56 -34.17 -15.11 4.74
CA ALA A 56 -33.67 -13.75 4.88
C ALA A 56 -34.67 -12.87 5.68
N PRO A 57 -34.23 -11.97 6.58
CA PRO A 57 -35.13 -11.10 7.34
C PRO A 57 -35.76 -9.99 6.46
N PRO A 58 -37.05 -9.65 6.63
CA PRO A 58 -37.69 -8.60 5.85
C PRO A 58 -37.46 -7.21 6.48
N ILE A 59 -36.82 -6.29 5.75
CA ILE A 59 -36.82 -4.86 6.09
C ILE A 59 -37.48 -4.08 4.96
N LYS A 60 -38.78 -3.83 5.12
CA LYS A 60 -39.50 -2.81 4.34
C LYS A 60 -39.24 -1.44 4.97
N ARG A 61 -38.74 -0.47 4.19
CA ARG A 61 -38.99 0.95 4.45
C ARG A 61 -39.57 1.57 3.19
N LYS A 62 -40.83 1.99 3.27
CA LYS A 62 -41.40 3.01 2.37
C LYS A 62 -40.54 4.27 2.51
N TYR A 63 -40.32 4.98 1.41
CA TYR A 63 -40.29 6.44 1.43
C TYR A 63 -40.91 6.96 0.13
N ASP A 64 -41.63 8.07 0.25
CA ASP A 64 -42.65 8.48 -0.70
C ASP A 64 -42.11 9.14 -1.98
N ALA A 65 -42.93 9.07 -3.02
CA ALA A 65 -42.77 9.91 -4.21
C ALA A 65 -43.23 11.34 -3.89
N HIS A 66 -42.59 12.33 -4.52
CA HIS A 66 -43.14 13.68 -4.64
C HIS A 66 -42.96 14.17 -6.09
N PRO A 67 -43.93 14.91 -6.68
CA PRO A 67 -43.92 15.17 -8.12
C PRO A 67 -43.14 16.43 -8.53
N GLU A 68 -42.98 16.52 -9.86
CA GLU A 68 -42.66 17.67 -10.73
C GLU A 68 -43.41 19.00 -10.39
N PRO A 69 -43.08 20.19 -10.97
CA PRO A 69 -42.90 20.35 -12.42
C PRO A 69 -41.91 21.42 -12.99
N ASP A 70 -41.78 21.30 -14.32
CA ASP A 70 -41.76 22.37 -15.34
C ASP A 70 -40.45 23.02 -15.84
N HIS A 71 -40.20 22.71 -17.12
CA HIS A 71 -39.91 23.62 -18.24
C HIS A 71 -38.86 24.75 -18.12
N HIS A 72 -37.90 24.73 -19.06
CA HIS A 72 -37.87 25.76 -20.12
C HIS A 72 -37.19 25.30 -21.43
N LYS A 73 -37.41 26.07 -22.50
CA LYS A 73 -37.28 25.66 -23.91
C LYS A 73 -35.88 25.92 -24.50
N ARG A 74 -35.59 25.25 -25.62
CA ARG A 74 -34.45 25.50 -26.54
C ARG A 74 -34.39 26.97 -26.99
N PRO A 75 -33.24 27.41 -27.53
CA PRO A 75 -33.23 27.65 -28.99
C PRO A 75 -32.10 26.94 -29.74
N ARG A 76 -32.21 26.96 -31.08
CA ARG A 76 -31.35 26.27 -32.07
C ARG A 76 -31.09 27.21 -33.24
N THR A 77 -29.82 27.47 -33.55
CA THR A 77 -29.31 28.14 -34.77
C THR A 77 -27.89 27.58 -35.00
N THR A 78 -27.52 26.98 -36.15
CA THR A 78 -27.09 27.60 -37.43
C THR A 78 -25.97 28.63 -37.24
N SER A 79 -24.83 28.61 -37.95
CA SER A 79 -24.46 27.94 -39.22
C SER A 79 -22.93 27.91 -39.42
N ALA A 80 -22.45 27.11 -40.39
CA ALA A 80 -21.09 27.18 -40.97
C ALA A 80 -20.91 28.49 -41.82
N PRO A 81 -19.73 28.86 -42.40
CA PRO A 81 -18.70 28.00 -43.00
C PRO A 81 -17.21 28.42 -42.82
N SER A 82 -16.31 27.69 -43.51
CA SER A 82 -15.01 28.08 -44.14
C SER A 82 -14.18 29.23 -43.53
N ASP A 83 -12.88 29.08 -43.25
CA ASP A 83 -11.86 29.15 -44.31
C ASP A 83 -10.50 28.50 -43.98
N ARG A 84 -9.86 27.98 -45.05
CA ARG A 84 -8.41 27.71 -45.15
C ARG A 84 -7.71 28.92 -45.78
N PRO A 85 -6.48 29.24 -45.33
CA PRO A 85 -5.44 29.64 -46.28
C PRO A 85 -4.18 28.72 -46.25
N PRO A 86 -3.29 28.78 -47.25
CA PRO A 86 -2.22 27.80 -47.47
C PRO A 86 -0.79 28.26 -47.12
N HIS A 87 0.14 27.30 -47.20
CA HIS A 87 1.60 27.38 -47.43
C HIS A 87 2.35 28.74 -47.32
N GLN A 88 3.32 28.77 -46.39
CA GLN A 88 4.72 29.24 -46.55
C GLN A 88 5.56 28.28 -45.68
N GLN A 89 6.61 27.54 -46.08
CA GLN A 89 7.74 27.71 -47.01
C GLN A 89 8.67 28.89 -46.70
N HIS A 90 9.99 28.59 -46.70
CA HIS A 90 11.14 29.42 -46.30
C HIS A 90 11.26 29.71 -44.78
N LYS A 91 12.46 29.74 -44.17
CA LYS A 91 13.84 29.76 -44.69
C LYS A 91 14.78 28.82 -43.91
N GLN A 92 15.59 28.10 -44.67
CA GLN A 92 16.92 27.64 -44.27
C GLN A 92 17.77 28.82 -43.77
N HIS A 93 18.57 28.60 -42.73
CA HIS A 93 19.85 29.28 -42.57
C HIS A 93 20.92 28.24 -42.20
N SER A 94 22.00 28.28 -42.98
CA SER A 94 23.18 27.42 -42.93
C SER A 94 24.25 27.97 -41.97
N LEU A 95 25.30 27.14 -41.79
CA LEU A 95 26.67 27.44 -41.31
C LEU A 95 26.88 27.22 -39.79
N SER A 96 27.95 26.58 -39.30
CA SER A 96 29.08 25.86 -39.93
C SER A 96 29.72 24.91 -38.91
N SER A 97 30.23 23.74 -39.33
CA SER A 97 31.53 23.24 -38.86
C SER A 97 32.04 22.10 -39.74
N SER A 98 33.20 22.30 -40.35
CA SER A 98 33.96 21.30 -41.09
C SER A 98 34.86 20.48 -40.16
N HIS A 99 35.08 19.20 -40.46
CA HIS A 99 36.43 18.60 -40.66
C HIS A 99 36.38 17.07 -40.89
N LEU A 100 36.77 16.68 -42.10
CA LEU A 100 37.34 15.39 -42.57
C LEU A 100 38.66 15.77 -43.32
N PRO A 101 39.50 14.87 -43.89
CA PRO A 101 39.42 13.41 -44.17
C PRO A 101 40.73 12.68 -43.70
N PRO A 102 41.32 11.63 -44.35
CA PRO A 102 40.89 10.60 -45.34
C PRO A 102 41.02 9.14 -44.81
N GLN A 103 40.39 8.07 -45.32
CA GLN A 103 40.10 7.52 -46.68
C GLN A 103 41.23 6.73 -47.39
N HIS A 104 41.03 5.40 -47.43
CA HIS A 104 41.45 4.37 -48.40
C HIS A 104 40.62 3.08 -48.07
N LEU A 105 40.28 2.10 -48.94
CA LEU A 105 40.40 1.96 -50.41
C LEU A 105 39.28 1.03 -51.00
N ARG A 106 39.46 0.60 -52.26
CA ARG A 106 38.63 -0.21 -53.20
C ARG A 106 38.62 -1.75 -52.91
N VAL A 107 37.52 -2.55 -53.07
CA VAL A 107 36.88 -3.16 -54.31
C VAL A 107 37.71 -4.36 -54.89
N PRO A 108 37.20 -5.47 -55.55
CA PRO A 108 35.85 -5.81 -56.10
C PRO A 108 35.25 -7.25 -55.85
N SER A 109 34.00 -7.46 -56.30
CA SER A 109 33.40 -8.64 -57.01
C SER A 109 33.53 -10.09 -56.50
N HIS A 110 32.40 -10.81 -56.37
CA HIS A 110 31.99 -11.93 -57.26
C HIS A 110 30.60 -12.51 -56.87
N ALA A 111 29.75 -12.81 -57.87
CA ALA A 111 28.55 -13.65 -57.72
C ALA A 111 28.89 -15.14 -57.96
N PRO A 112 28.07 -16.11 -57.49
CA PRO A 112 27.08 -16.67 -58.43
C PRO A 112 25.75 -17.23 -57.82
N VAL A 113 24.68 -17.13 -58.63
CA VAL A 113 23.68 -18.16 -59.01
C VAL A 113 22.95 -19.02 -57.94
N HIS A 114 21.61 -18.93 -57.97
CA HIS A 114 20.54 -19.90 -57.61
C HIS A 114 20.86 -21.19 -56.81
N ILE A 115 20.11 -21.40 -55.72
CA ILE A 115 19.22 -22.57 -55.58
C ILE A 115 17.86 -22.11 -55.04
N SER A 116 16.78 -22.43 -55.76
CA SER A 116 15.40 -22.28 -55.27
C SER A 116 15.05 -23.44 -54.35
N ARG A 117 14.41 -23.19 -53.20
CA ARG A 117 13.74 -24.24 -52.44
C ARG A 117 12.35 -23.77 -52.03
N ASN A 118 11.34 -24.35 -52.69
CA ASN A 118 9.96 -24.22 -52.30
C ASN A 118 9.77 -24.86 -50.92
N GLU A 119 9.04 -24.21 -50.03
CA GLU A 119 8.29 -24.89 -48.97
C GLU A 119 6.80 -24.89 -49.36
N PRO A 120 6.05 -25.98 -49.09
CA PRO A 120 4.67 -26.09 -49.56
C PRO A 120 3.73 -25.24 -48.71
N CYS A 121 2.82 -24.54 -49.38
CA CYS A 121 1.70 -23.85 -48.74
C CYS A 121 0.48 -24.78 -48.78
N GLU A 122 0.22 -25.52 -47.70
CA GLU A 122 -1.01 -26.30 -47.53
C GLU A 122 -1.27 -26.60 -46.05
N ASP A 123 -2.25 -25.92 -45.45
CA ASP A 123 -3.48 -26.51 -44.88
C ASP A 123 -4.09 -25.63 -43.77
N GLY A 124 -5.42 -25.42 -43.83
CA GLY A 124 -6.22 -25.17 -42.63
C GLY A 124 -6.34 -23.76 -42.02
N GLU A 125 -6.42 -22.65 -42.79
CA GLU A 125 -6.97 -21.40 -42.23
C GLU A 125 -8.48 -21.53 -41.96
N VAL A 126 -8.83 -22.04 -40.77
CA VAL A 126 -10.16 -21.85 -40.21
C VAL A 126 -10.29 -20.38 -39.85
N ARG A 127 -11.04 -19.65 -40.69
CA ARG A 127 -11.47 -18.28 -40.46
C ARG A 127 -12.15 -18.18 -39.09
N GLU A 128 -11.45 -17.62 -38.10
CA GLU A 128 -12.06 -17.23 -36.83
C GLU A 128 -13.03 -16.06 -37.09
N ASP A 129 -14.30 -16.38 -37.34
CA ASP A 129 -15.34 -15.36 -37.40
C ASP A 129 -15.40 -14.63 -36.05
N PRO A 130 -15.43 -13.28 -36.05
CA PRO A 130 -15.40 -12.50 -34.82
C PRO A 130 -16.60 -12.86 -33.95
N PRO A 131 -16.42 -13.08 -32.64
CA PRO A 131 -17.49 -13.58 -31.77
C PRO A 131 -18.69 -12.63 -31.80
N VAL A 132 -19.82 -13.16 -32.29
CA VAL A 132 -21.09 -12.44 -32.35
C VAL A 132 -21.43 -11.92 -30.96
N ALA A 133 -21.51 -10.59 -30.82
CA ALA A 133 -21.59 -9.94 -29.52
C ALA A 133 -22.83 -10.40 -28.73
N SER A 134 -22.61 -11.21 -27.70
CA SER A 134 -23.65 -11.64 -26.75
C SER A 134 -24.34 -10.41 -26.14
N SER A 135 -25.62 -10.25 -26.46
CA SER A 135 -26.40 -9.05 -26.20
C SER A 135 -26.78 -8.91 -24.72
N SER A 136 -25.82 -8.55 -23.87
CA SER A 136 -26.08 -8.10 -22.50
C SER A 136 -26.44 -6.62 -22.51
N ARG A 137 -27.75 -6.33 -22.64
CA ARG A 137 -28.28 -4.96 -22.67
C ARG A 137 -28.22 -4.31 -21.29
N LEU A 138 -27.08 -3.75 -20.93
CA LEU A 138 -27.00 -2.66 -19.96
C LEU A 138 -27.40 -1.32 -20.64
N PRO A 139 -27.88 -0.31 -19.88
CA PRO A 139 -28.45 0.90 -20.47
C PRO A 139 -27.47 1.68 -21.34
N LEU A 140 -27.98 2.36 -22.38
CA LEU A 140 -27.21 3.14 -23.35
C LEU A 140 -26.54 4.36 -22.68
N GLY A 141 -25.36 4.14 -22.09
CA GLY A 141 -24.33 5.17 -22.01
C GLY A 141 -23.70 5.39 -23.40
N PRO A 142 -23.08 6.55 -23.66
CA PRO A 142 -22.29 6.73 -24.88
C PRO A 142 -21.19 5.68 -24.92
N THR A 143 -21.22 4.81 -25.93
CA THR A 143 -20.21 3.77 -26.13
C THR A 143 -18.86 4.43 -26.39
N VAL A 144 -17.98 4.39 -25.40
CA VAL A 144 -16.58 4.82 -25.53
C VAL A 144 -15.89 3.83 -26.46
N ALA A 145 -15.89 4.13 -27.76
CA ALA A 145 -15.15 3.36 -28.74
C ALA A 145 -13.65 3.58 -28.48
N ILE A 146 -12.99 2.55 -27.95
CA ILE A 146 -11.53 2.49 -27.89
C ILE A 146 -11.04 2.62 -29.34
N PRO A 147 -10.16 3.59 -29.67
CA PRO A 147 -9.71 3.75 -31.05
C PRO A 147 -8.98 2.46 -31.49
N PRO A 148 -9.28 1.89 -32.68
CA PRO A 148 -8.82 0.55 -33.05
C PRO A 148 -7.29 0.41 -33.23
N ASN A 149 -6.54 1.49 -33.01
CA ASN A 149 -5.08 1.57 -33.17
C ASN A 149 -4.34 1.83 -31.83
N THR A 150 -4.97 1.63 -30.67
CA THR A 150 -4.36 1.85 -29.34
C THR A 150 -3.74 0.60 -28.71
N VAL A 151 -3.18 -0.30 -29.52
CA VAL A 151 -2.40 -1.44 -28.99
C VAL A 151 -1.06 -0.90 -28.48
N PRO A 152 -0.64 -1.15 -27.22
CA PRO A 152 0.63 -0.69 -26.70
C PRO A 152 1.81 -1.29 -27.46
N ILE A 153 2.89 -0.53 -27.60
CA ILE A 153 4.11 -0.99 -28.26
C ILE A 153 4.81 -2.02 -27.37
N ARG A 154 4.81 -3.28 -27.81
CA ARG A 154 5.55 -4.36 -27.15
C ARG A 154 7.04 -4.21 -27.44
N ARG A 155 7.81 -3.73 -26.47
CA ARG A 155 9.27 -3.62 -26.59
C ARG A 155 9.95 -4.95 -26.24
N PRO A 156 11.10 -5.29 -26.84
CA PRO A 156 11.89 -6.43 -26.40
C PRO A 156 12.25 -6.32 -24.91
N LYS A 157 12.07 -7.41 -24.16
CA LYS A 157 12.38 -7.46 -22.73
C LYS A 157 13.87 -7.18 -22.51
N ARG A 158 14.17 -6.18 -21.68
CA ARG A 158 15.51 -5.70 -21.34
C ARG A 158 16.22 -6.63 -20.36
N GLY A 159 15.46 -7.42 -19.60
CA GLY A 159 15.99 -8.22 -18.50
C GLY A 159 16.31 -7.37 -17.28
N LYS A 160 16.83 -8.01 -16.23
CA LYS A 160 17.08 -7.34 -14.94
C LYS A 160 18.27 -6.37 -15.05
N PRO A 161 18.08 -5.06 -14.81
CA PRO A 161 19.17 -4.09 -14.84
C PRO A 161 20.13 -4.28 -13.66
N ASP A 162 21.36 -3.76 -13.80
CA ASP A 162 22.32 -3.69 -12.69
C ASP A 162 21.87 -2.68 -11.62
N PHE A 163 22.29 -2.89 -10.39
CA PHE A 163 22.00 -2.00 -9.26
C PHE A 163 22.40 -0.53 -9.54
N ARG A 164 23.50 -0.29 -10.27
CA ARG A 164 23.92 1.08 -10.66
C ARG A 164 22.90 1.82 -11.52
N HIS A 165 22.07 1.10 -12.28
CA HIS A 165 20.98 1.69 -13.05
C HIS A 165 19.93 2.30 -12.12
N HIS A 166 19.54 1.59 -11.07
CA HIS A 166 18.56 2.07 -10.09
C HIS A 166 19.07 3.29 -9.30
N ASP A 167 20.35 3.36 -8.95
CA ASP A 167 20.93 4.57 -8.34
C ASP A 167 20.85 5.77 -9.32
N ALA A 168 21.15 5.58 -10.61
CA ALA A 168 21.02 6.63 -11.61
C ALA A 168 19.55 7.08 -11.82
N LEU A 169 18.59 6.14 -11.81
CA LEU A 169 17.17 6.46 -11.85
C LEU A 169 16.70 7.19 -10.58
N HIS A 170 17.16 6.79 -9.39
CA HIS A 170 16.90 7.51 -8.14
C HIS A 170 17.31 8.98 -8.27
N ASP A 171 18.54 9.26 -8.70
CA ASP A 171 19.02 10.63 -8.80
C ASP A 171 18.31 11.43 -9.89
N LYS A 172 18.00 10.82 -11.05
CA LYS A 172 17.21 11.42 -12.13
C LYS A 172 15.83 11.86 -11.62
N TYR A 173 15.05 10.94 -11.03
CA TYR A 173 13.66 11.23 -10.62
C TYR A 173 13.56 12.01 -9.32
N HIS A 174 14.52 11.88 -8.40
CA HIS A 174 14.60 12.77 -7.25
C HIS A 174 14.86 14.22 -7.69
N ASN A 175 15.72 14.43 -8.70
CA ASN A 175 15.95 15.75 -9.30
C ASN A 175 14.72 16.28 -10.07
N ALA A 176 14.03 15.42 -10.83
CA ALA A 176 12.77 15.75 -11.49
C ALA A 176 11.70 16.17 -10.46
N GLY A 177 11.51 15.40 -9.39
CA GLY A 177 10.57 15.69 -8.31
C GLY A 177 10.86 17.03 -7.62
N ARG A 178 12.13 17.38 -7.38
CA ARG A 178 12.51 18.69 -6.83
C ARG A 178 12.12 19.86 -7.76
N LYS A 179 12.32 19.69 -9.08
CA LYS A 179 11.95 20.70 -10.10
C LYS A 179 10.43 20.87 -10.18
N LEU A 180 9.71 19.76 -10.35
CA LEU A 180 8.25 19.72 -10.47
C LEU A 180 7.55 20.24 -9.21
N LYS A 181 8.02 19.86 -8.01
CA LYS A 181 7.47 20.37 -6.74
C LYS A 181 7.59 21.89 -6.66
N TYR A 182 8.78 22.44 -6.95
CA TYR A 182 8.98 23.89 -6.92
C TYR A 182 8.10 24.60 -7.95
N SER A 183 7.98 24.04 -9.16
CA SER A 183 7.12 24.58 -10.21
C SER A 183 5.65 24.60 -9.79
N GLY A 184 5.13 23.47 -9.31
CA GLY A 184 3.74 23.34 -8.89
C GLY A 184 3.41 24.24 -7.71
N ASP A 185 4.30 24.36 -6.73
CA ASP A 185 4.19 25.37 -5.67
C ASP A 185 4.12 26.78 -6.28
N ALA A 186 5.13 27.20 -7.05
CA ALA A 186 5.22 28.56 -7.61
C ALA A 186 3.99 28.92 -8.47
N ARG A 187 3.53 28.01 -9.33
CA ARG A 187 2.31 28.18 -10.13
C ARG A 187 1.08 28.32 -9.25
N PHE A 188 0.92 27.47 -8.23
CA PHE A 188 -0.21 27.54 -7.30
C PHE A 188 -0.30 28.92 -6.63
N TRP A 189 0.80 29.43 -6.07
CA TRP A 189 0.82 30.77 -5.45
C TRP A 189 0.57 31.91 -6.46
N SER A 190 0.90 31.71 -7.75
CA SER A 190 0.63 32.68 -8.82
C SER A 190 -0.82 32.71 -9.32
N THR A 191 -1.66 31.73 -8.92
CA THR A 191 -3.07 31.67 -9.33
C THR A 191 -4.02 32.35 -8.34
N TYR A 192 -3.52 32.83 -7.20
CA TYR A 192 -4.31 33.67 -6.30
C TYR A 192 -4.64 35.03 -6.93
N PRO A 193 -5.76 35.67 -6.55
CA PRO A 193 -6.02 37.07 -6.88
C PRO A 193 -4.88 37.99 -6.41
N VAL A 194 -4.57 39.04 -7.15
CA VAL A 194 -3.43 39.95 -6.88
C VAL A 194 -3.51 40.63 -5.49
N ASN A 195 -4.73 40.83 -4.96
CA ASN A 195 -4.98 41.37 -3.63
C ASN A 195 -4.85 40.34 -2.49
N HIS A 196 -4.65 39.06 -2.79
CA HIS A 196 -4.50 38.00 -1.80
C HIS A 196 -3.08 38.03 -1.20
N LYS A 197 -2.97 38.00 0.14
CA LYS A 197 -1.69 38.03 0.89
C LYS A 197 -0.66 36.97 0.42
N GLU A 198 -1.15 35.88 -0.15
CA GLU A 198 -0.35 34.72 -0.59
C GLU A 198 -0.02 34.74 -2.09
N TYR A 199 -0.52 35.72 -2.84
CA TYR A 199 -0.18 35.87 -4.27
C TYR A 199 1.33 36.07 -4.47
N ARG A 200 1.91 35.28 -5.36
CA ARG A 200 3.32 35.40 -5.78
C ARG A 200 3.38 35.33 -7.30
N PRO A 201 3.65 36.44 -8.02
CA PRO A 201 3.74 36.41 -9.47
C PRO A 201 4.92 35.54 -9.92
N LEU A 202 4.76 34.86 -11.06
CA LEU A 202 5.88 34.19 -11.73
C LEU A 202 6.81 35.23 -12.36
N ALA A 203 8.12 35.00 -12.31
CA ALA A 203 9.10 35.89 -12.96
C ALA A 203 8.89 35.96 -14.48
N ASN A 204 8.59 34.81 -15.10
CA ASN A 204 8.21 34.67 -16.50
C ASN A 204 6.83 33.98 -16.56
N PRO A 205 5.72 34.73 -16.50
CA PRO A 205 4.39 34.14 -16.56
C PRO A 205 4.10 33.56 -17.95
N PRO A 206 3.31 32.47 -18.06
CA PRO A 206 2.89 31.95 -19.36
C PRO A 206 1.97 32.96 -20.07
N PRO A 207 1.98 33.03 -21.42
CA PRO A 207 1.13 33.94 -22.19
C PRO A 207 -0.35 33.82 -21.82
N PRO A 208 -1.12 34.93 -21.69
CA PRO A 208 -2.50 34.90 -21.19
C PRO A 208 -3.48 34.03 -22.02
N ASP A 209 -3.21 33.90 -23.32
CA ASP A 209 -3.95 33.08 -24.27
C ASP A 209 -3.63 31.58 -24.17
N SER A 210 -2.48 31.22 -23.59
CA SER A 210 -2.04 29.83 -23.44
C SER A 210 -2.90 29.03 -22.44
N LEU A 211 -3.01 27.72 -22.69
CA LEU A 211 -3.66 26.79 -21.76
C LEU A 211 -2.96 26.78 -20.38
N TYR A 212 -1.64 27.02 -20.36
CA TYR A 212 -0.84 27.14 -19.14
C TYR A 212 -1.28 28.29 -18.22
N HIS A 213 -1.76 29.40 -18.80
CA HIS A 213 -2.32 30.50 -18.04
C HIS A 213 -3.76 30.19 -17.61
N LYS A 214 -4.61 29.81 -18.57
CA LYS A 214 -6.05 29.53 -18.37
C LYS A 214 -6.33 28.43 -17.34
N HIS A 215 -5.47 27.41 -17.27
CA HIS A 215 -5.61 26.27 -16.36
C HIS A 215 -4.50 26.20 -15.30
N GLY A 216 -3.89 27.34 -14.96
CA GLY A 216 -2.72 27.40 -14.09
C GLY A 216 -2.86 26.67 -12.75
N GLY A 217 -4.06 26.71 -12.12
CA GLY A 217 -4.31 26.03 -10.85
C GLY A 217 -4.37 24.50 -10.99
N LEU A 218 -5.01 24.00 -12.05
CA LEU A 218 -5.04 22.56 -12.35
C LEU A 218 -3.64 22.06 -12.72
N ILE A 219 -2.91 22.78 -13.56
CA ILE A 219 -1.55 22.44 -13.97
C ILE A 219 -0.59 22.43 -12.76
N ALA A 220 -0.73 23.39 -11.85
CA ALA A 220 0.01 23.38 -10.58
C ALA A 220 -0.25 22.09 -9.78
N ARG A 221 -1.52 21.65 -9.67
CA ARG A 221 -1.85 20.38 -9.00
C ARG A 221 -1.28 19.15 -9.73
N ILE A 222 -1.29 19.13 -11.07
CA ILE A 222 -0.69 18.06 -11.87
C ILE A 222 0.83 18.00 -11.65
N GLU A 223 1.54 19.14 -11.69
CA GLU A 223 2.98 19.23 -11.41
C GLU A 223 3.33 18.68 -10.02
N LEU A 224 2.47 18.92 -9.02
CA LEU A 224 2.65 18.41 -7.66
C LEU A 224 2.44 16.88 -7.56
N VAL A 225 1.53 16.30 -8.35
CA VAL A 225 1.35 14.83 -8.42
C VAL A 225 2.48 14.18 -9.22
N ASP A 226 2.93 14.77 -10.34
CA ASP A 226 4.09 14.29 -11.09
C ASP A 226 5.37 14.35 -10.22
N ALA A 227 5.51 15.39 -9.39
CA ALA A 227 6.55 15.46 -8.37
C ALA A 227 6.43 14.34 -7.32
N LEU A 228 5.23 14.07 -6.82
CA LEU A 228 4.97 13.01 -5.82
C LEU A 228 5.30 11.63 -6.39
N ILE A 229 4.89 11.36 -7.62
CA ILE A 229 5.23 10.14 -8.36
C ILE A 229 6.75 10.06 -8.54
N SER A 230 7.40 11.12 -9.02
CA SER A 230 8.85 11.16 -9.25
C SER A 230 9.65 10.87 -7.98
N PHE A 231 9.27 11.45 -6.83
CA PHE A 231 9.89 11.12 -5.54
C PHE A 231 9.60 9.69 -5.10
N THR A 232 8.37 9.19 -5.29
CA THR A 232 7.99 7.82 -4.93
C THR A 232 8.77 6.80 -5.77
N TYR A 233 8.89 7.02 -7.07
CA TYR A 233 9.65 6.17 -7.99
C TYR A 233 11.16 6.22 -7.72
N ALA A 234 11.71 7.39 -7.36
CA ALA A 234 13.10 7.51 -6.93
C ALA A 234 13.38 6.67 -5.66
N LEU A 235 12.53 6.79 -4.64
CA LEU A 235 12.64 5.99 -3.41
C LEU A 235 12.45 4.49 -3.68
N TRP A 236 11.50 4.12 -4.54
CA TRP A 236 11.30 2.74 -4.97
C TRP A 236 12.55 2.17 -5.65
N ASN A 237 13.18 2.90 -6.60
CA ASN A 237 14.40 2.44 -7.27
C ASN A 237 15.53 2.10 -6.28
N LYS A 238 15.78 3.00 -5.32
CA LYS A 238 16.82 2.85 -4.28
C LYS A 238 16.59 1.62 -3.38
N ASP A 239 15.33 1.32 -3.08
CA ASP A 239 14.91 0.16 -2.30
C ASP A 239 14.97 -1.13 -3.13
N TYR A 240 14.37 -1.11 -4.32
CA TYR A 240 14.19 -2.24 -5.24
C TYR A 240 15.52 -2.80 -5.72
N GLY A 241 16.44 -1.94 -6.17
CA GLY A 241 17.77 -2.37 -6.64
C GLY A 241 18.63 -3.01 -5.54
N LYS A 242 18.26 -2.88 -4.26
CA LYS A 242 18.98 -3.45 -3.11
C LYS A 242 18.23 -4.60 -2.41
N ASP A 243 16.98 -4.88 -2.80
CA ASP A 243 16.04 -5.73 -2.04
C ASP A 243 15.93 -5.32 -0.55
N THR A 244 15.79 -4.01 -0.31
CA THR A 244 15.67 -3.43 1.03
C THR A 244 14.57 -2.38 1.10
N CYS A 245 14.15 -2.00 2.31
CA CYS A 245 13.19 -0.91 2.51
C CYS A 245 13.66 0.07 3.60
N PHE A 246 14.15 1.25 3.20
CA PHE A 246 14.61 2.26 4.14
C PHE A 246 13.45 3.10 4.68
N ARG A 247 12.78 2.60 5.74
CA ARG A 247 11.61 3.26 6.37
C ARG A 247 11.82 4.75 6.70
N THR A 248 13.03 5.15 7.10
CA THR A 248 13.39 6.56 7.33
C THR A 248 13.33 7.40 6.05
N SER A 249 13.79 6.87 4.92
CA SER A 249 13.71 7.55 3.62
C SER A 249 12.25 7.77 3.21
N TRP A 250 11.40 6.75 3.36
CA TRP A 250 9.96 6.86 3.11
C TRP A 250 9.19 7.79 4.06
N ASN A 251 9.75 8.16 5.21
CA ASN A 251 9.10 9.13 6.08
C ASN A 251 9.35 10.58 5.61
N THR A 252 10.38 10.82 4.78
CA THR A 252 10.66 12.16 4.22
C THR A 252 9.58 12.63 3.25
N ILE A 253 8.96 11.71 2.50
CA ILE A 253 7.88 12.00 1.56
C ILE A 253 6.50 12.10 2.21
N SER A 254 6.29 11.52 3.41
CA SER A 254 4.97 11.46 4.05
C SER A 254 4.30 12.82 4.26
N ALA A 255 5.07 13.86 4.62
CA ALA A 255 4.54 15.21 4.74
C ALA A 255 4.10 15.81 3.40
N PHE A 256 4.84 15.54 2.32
CA PHE A 256 4.51 16.00 0.98
C PHE A 256 3.31 15.24 0.39
N LEU A 257 3.23 13.93 0.62
CA LEU A 257 2.07 13.10 0.25
C LEU A 257 0.80 13.59 0.95
N ALA A 258 0.84 13.77 2.27
CA ALA A 258 -0.30 14.27 3.04
C ALA A 258 -0.76 15.66 2.57
N TRP A 259 0.20 16.54 2.25
CA TRP A 259 -0.09 17.86 1.69
C TRP A 259 -0.71 17.79 0.28
N CYS A 260 -0.18 16.95 -0.62
CA CYS A 260 -0.78 16.74 -1.94
C CYS A 260 -2.21 16.23 -1.82
N LYS A 261 -2.44 15.21 -0.98
CA LYS A 261 -3.76 14.65 -0.70
C LYS A 261 -4.73 15.72 -0.19
N GLY A 262 -4.31 16.53 0.79
CA GLY A 262 -5.12 17.63 1.33
C GLY A 262 -5.45 18.69 0.26
N LYS A 263 -4.49 19.04 -0.60
CA LYS A 263 -4.72 19.97 -1.72
C LYS A 263 -5.78 19.47 -2.70
N TRP A 264 -5.77 18.19 -3.05
CA TRP A 264 -6.79 17.63 -3.95
C TRP A 264 -8.15 17.45 -3.26
N LEU A 265 -8.19 16.96 -2.02
CA LEU A 265 -9.45 16.77 -1.28
C LEU A 265 -10.21 18.09 -1.00
N ASN A 266 -9.50 19.19 -0.77
CA ASN A 266 -10.13 20.49 -0.52
C ASN A 266 -10.96 21.02 -1.70
N GLU A 267 -10.75 20.49 -2.91
CA GLU A 267 -11.46 20.89 -4.12
C GLU A 267 -12.32 19.73 -4.71
N GLU A 268 -12.51 18.63 -3.98
CA GLU A 268 -13.26 17.43 -4.44
C GLU A 268 -14.67 17.76 -4.96
N ALA A 269 -15.32 18.79 -4.41
CA ALA A 269 -16.68 19.20 -4.79
C ALA A 269 -16.78 19.88 -6.17
N SER A 270 -15.73 20.55 -6.63
CA SER A 270 -15.67 21.22 -7.94
C SER A 270 -14.94 20.41 -9.01
N MET A 271 -14.33 19.28 -8.64
CA MET A 271 -13.60 18.41 -9.55
C MET A 271 -14.50 17.57 -10.46
N THR A 272 -14.03 17.40 -11.69
CA THR A 272 -14.47 16.34 -12.60
C THR A 272 -14.09 14.94 -12.08
N GLU A 273 -14.78 13.91 -12.55
CA GLU A 273 -14.44 12.51 -12.18
C GLU A 273 -13.03 12.10 -12.66
N ALA A 274 -12.54 12.68 -13.76
CA ALA A 274 -11.17 12.49 -14.22
C ALA A 274 -10.15 13.09 -13.24
N GLU A 275 -10.41 14.27 -12.68
CA GLU A 275 -9.58 14.86 -11.63
C GLU A 275 -9.62 14.04 -10.33
N LYS A 276 -10.80 13.54 -9.94
CA LYS A 276 -10.94 12.68 -8.75
C LYS A 276 -10.12 11.39 -8.87
N ALA A 277 -9.86 10.88 -10.08
CA ALA A 277 -8.98 9.73 -10.28
C ALA A 277 -7.56 9.97 -9.71
N PHE A 278 -7.06 11.22 -9.68
CA PHE A 278 -5.79 11.54 -9.04
C PHE A 278 -5.85 11.50 -7.50
N ILE A 279 -7.01 11.76 -6.88
CA ILE A 279 -7.23 11.46 -5.45
C ILE A 279 -7.05 9.95 -5.23
N GLY A 280 -7.67 9.13 -6.09
CA GLY A 280 -7.51 7.68 -6.09
C GLY A 280 -6.04 7.24 -6.20
N LEU A 281 -5.31 7.81 -7.16
CA LEU A 281 -3.88 7.56 -7.37
C LEU A 281 -3.01 7.93 -6.15
N ILE A 282 -3.25 9.08 -5.52
CA ILE A 282 -2.50 9.51 -4.32
C ILE A 282 -2.71 8.51 -3.17
N TYR A 283 -3.95 8.04 -2.97
CA TYR A 283 -4.25 6.99 -2.00
C TYR A 283 -3.64 5.63 -2.40
N MET A 284 -3.59 5.29 -3.70
CA MET A 284 -2.93 4.07 -4.17
C MET A 284 -1.43 4.08 -3.84
N LEU A 285 -0.73 5.18 -4.17
CA LEU A 285 0.69 5.37 -3.83
C LEU A 285 0.94 5.22 -2.34
N GLU A 286 0.12 5.84 -1.50
CA GLU A 286 0.22 5.73 -0.03
C GLU A 286 -0.01 4.31 0.48
N GLY A 287 -1.03 3.62 -0.04
CA GLY A 287 -1.35 2.23 0.30
C GLY A 287 -0.19 1.29 -0.02
N PHE A 288 0.36 1.37 -1.23
CA PHE A 288 1.53 0.58 -1.62
C PHE A 288 2.80 0.94 -0.82
N VAL A 289 3.03 2.21 -0.50
CA VAL A 289 4.12 2.63 0.40
C VAL A 289 3.96 2.04 1.82
N HIS A 290 2.73 1.97 2.34
CA HIS A 290 2.47 1.28 3.61
C HIS A 290 2.76 -0.22 3.50
N VAL A 291 2.23 -0.95 2.50
CA VAL A 291 2.46 -2.40 2.42
C VAL A 291 3.91 -2.76 2.12
N ARG A 292 4.65 -1.94 1.36
CA ARG A 292 6.09 -2.13 1.17
C ARG A 292 6.85 -2.05 2.49
N LYS A 293 6.58 -1.03 3.32
CA LYS A 293 7.15 -0.92 4.68
C LYS A 293 6.84 -2.19 5.50
N LEU A 294 5.57 -2.59 5.55
CA LEU A 294 5.09 -3.74 6.33
C LEU A 294 5.72 -5.06 5.90
N THR A 295 5.85 -5.30 4.59
CA THR A 295 6.32 -6.58 4.06
C THR A 295 7.82 -6.75 4.27
N HIS A 296 8.63 -5.70 4.05
CA HIS A 296 10.05 -5.76 4.38
C HIS A 296 10.29 -5.80 5.90
N THR A 297 9.49 -5.11 6.71
CA THR A 297 9.49 -5.25 8.19
C THR A 297 9.22 -6.68 8.62
N ALA A 298 8.21 -7.33 8.01
CA ALA A 298 7.84 -8.71 8.32
C ALA A 298 8.99 -9.67 8.00
N LYS A 299 9.49 -9.63 6.75
CA LYS A 299 10.59 -10.46 6.23
C LYS A 299 11.92 -10.25 7.00
N ALA A 300 12.23 -9.01 7.41
CA ALA A 300 13.55 -8.69 7.96
C ALA A 300 13.73 -9.06 9.44
N TYR A 301 12.67 -9.00 10.25
CA TYR A 301 12.77 -9.25 11.70
C TYR A 301 11.52 -9.85 12.34
N LEU A 302 10.31 -9.40 11.99
CA LEU A 302 9.11 -9.81 12.73
C LEU A 302 8.85 -11.32 12.61
N GLU A 303 9.04 -11.92 11.44
CA GLU A 303 8.91 -13.38 11.25
C GLU A 303 9.88 -14.16 12.14
N LYS A 304 11.14 -13.70 12.22
CA LYS A 304 12.16 -14.32 13.09
C LYS A 304 11.79 -14.20 14.57
N ASP A 305 11.33 -13.03 15.00
CA ASP A 305 10.95 -12.80 16.40
C ASP A 305 9.68 -13.59 16.78
N VAL A 306 8.69 -13.68 15.88
CA VAL A 306 7.49 -14.52 16.06
C VAL A 306 7.88 -15.99 16.18
N ASN A 307 8.71 -16.50 15.27
CA ASN A 307 9.14 -17.90 15.29
C ASN A 307 9.95 -18.21 16.57
N LYS A 308 10.85 -17.32 16.97
CA LYS A 308 11.60 -17.45 18.23
C LYS A 308 10.67 -17.52 19.45
N LEU A 309 9.74 -16.58 19.58
CA LEU A 309 8.76 -16.54 20.67
C LEU A 309 7.88 -17.80 20.68
N TYR A 310 7.52 -18.29 19.50
CA TYR A 310 6.73 -19.51 19.31
C TYR A 310 7.50 -20.76 19.77
N ASP A 311 8.77 -20.90 19.38
CA ASP A 311 9.63 -22.02 19.78
C ASP A 311 9.92 -22.00 21.29
N GLU A 312 10.20 -20.83 21.88
CA GLU A 312 10.35 -20.66 23.33
C GLU A 312 9.08 -21.10 24.07
N LEU A 313 7.91 -20.64 23.62
CA LEU A 313 6.63 -21.01 24.24
C LEU A 313 6.31 -22.50 24.07
N ARG A 314 6.63 -23.10 22.92
CA ARG A 314 6.46 -24.55 22.68
C ARG A 314 7.30 -25.38 23.65
N VAL A 315 8.54 -24.98 23.91
CA VAL A 315 9.43 -25.65 24.87
C VAL A 315 8.88 -25.54 26.31
N GLU A 316 8.35 -24.38 26.72
CA GLU A 316 7.74 -24.25 28.05
C GLU A 316 6.43 -25.01 28.20
N VAL A 317 5.61 -25.11 27.13
CA VAL A 317 4.41 -25.97 27.10
C VAL A 317 4.77 -27.45 27.26
N ASP A 318 5.81 -27.93 26.59
CA ASP A 318 6.24 -29.32 26.70
C ASP A 318 6.81 -29.65 28.10
N LYS A 319 7.60 -28.74 28.68
CA LYS A 319 8.06 -28.83 30.08
C LYS A 319 6.90 -28.84 31.07
N ALA A 320 5.90 -27.98 30.89
CA ALA A 320 4.74 -27.91 31.76
C ALA A 320 3.91 -29.20 31.71
N ALA A 321 3.73 -29.76 30.50
CA ALA A 321 3.08 -31.05 30.31
C ALA A 321 3.83 -32.19 31.01
N ALA A 322 5.14 -32.32 30.76
CA ALA A 322 5.98 -33.35 31.36
C ALA A 322 6.04 -33.26 32.90
N LYS A 323 6.02 -32.03 33.45
CA LYS A 323 5.94 -31.81 34.90
C LYS A 323 4.57 -32.21 35.47
N ALA A 324 3.48 -32.00 34.73
CA ALA A 324 2.14 -32.38 35.17
C ALA A 324 1.96 -33.91 35.20
N GLU A 325 2.48 -34.62 34.19
CA GLU A 325 2.53 -36.09 34.12
C GLU A 325 3.20 -36.69 35.37
N GLN A 326 4.38 -36.19 35.74
CA GLN A 326 5.12 -36.63 36.93
C GLN A 326 4.34 -36.45 38.24
N VAL A 327 3.44 -35.46 38.33
CA VAL A 327 2.59 -35.24 39.50
C VAL A 327 1.36 -36.18 39.49
N GLY A 328 0.84 -36.51 38.30
CA GLY A 328 -0.27 -37.46 38.13
C GLY A 328 0.09 -38.86 38.65
N ASP A 329 1.24 -39.39 38.23
CA ASP A 329 1.70 -40.74 38.59
C ASP A 329 1.92 -40.89 40.11
N LEU A 330 2.45 -39.87 40.77
CA LEU A 330 2.68 -39.88 42.23
C LEU A 330 1.39 -39.90 43.04
N ASN A 331 0.30 -39.28 42.56
CA ASN A 331 -0.98 -39.24 43.27
C ASN A 331 -1.81 -40.53 43.11
N LEU A 332 -1.63 -41.29 42.03
CA LEU A 332 -2.28 -42.62 41.91
C LEU A 332 -1.71 -43.64 42.92
N GLY A 333 -0.44 -43.51 43.32
CA GLY A 333 0.17 -44.39 44.33
C GLY A 333 -0.30 -44.13 45.77
N LEU A 334 -0.73 -42.90 46.09
CA LEU A 334 -1.17 -42.49 47.42
C LEU A 334 -2.68 -42.61 47.66
N LEU A 335 -3.47 -42.83 46.60
CA LEU A 335 -4.91 -43.11 46.67
C LEU A 335 -5.25 -44.62 46.71
N ALA A 336 -4.26 -45.47 47.03
CA ALA A 336 -4.57 -46.80 47.56
C ALA A 336 -5.43 -46.62 48.83
N PRO A 337 -6.66 -47.19 48.90
CA PRO A 337 -7.64 -46.83 49.93
C PRO A 337 -7.29 -47.45 51.28
N LYS A 338 -6.35 -46.84 52.00
CA LYS A 338 -6.25 -47.01 53.45
C LYS A 338 -7.49 -46.37 54.06
N ALA A 339 -8.43 -47.21 54.48
CA ALA A 339 -9.63 -46.81 55.19
C ALA A 339 -9.26 -45.99 56.44
N GLN A 340 -9.30 -44.66 56.31
CA GLN A 340 -9.04 -43.76 57.41
C GLN A 340 -10.34 -43.54 58.18
N ALA A 341 -10.29 -43.83 59.49
CA ALA A 341 -11.46 -43.80 60.35
C ALA A 341 -12.12 -42.41 60.41
N THR A 342 -13.42 -42.44 60.72
CA THR A 342 -14.30 -41.28 60.96
C THR A 342 -13.62 -40.09 61.65
N PRO A 343 -13.82 -38.85 61.17
CA PRO A 343 -13.34 -37.67 61.88
C PRO A 343 -14.13 -37.46 63.19
N PRO A 344 -13.47 -37.08 64.30
CA PRO A 344 -14.17 -36.69 65.52
C PRO A 344 -14.89 -35.35 65.32
N MET A 345 -16.16 -35.29 65.72
CA MET A 345 -16.92 -34.03 65.84
C MET A 345 -16.41 -33.18 67.02
N LEU A 346 -16.79 -31.89 67.02
CA LEU A 346 -16.83 -30.86 68.09
C LEU A 346 -15.99 -29.59 67.75
N PRO A 347 -16.25 -28.43 68.38
CA PRO A 347 -17.55 -27.75 68.42
C PRO A 347 -17.44 -26.26 68.02
N SER A 348 -18.58 -25.60 67.75
CA SER A 348 -18.63 -24.16 67.45
C SER A 348 -18.22 -23.28 68.64
N PRO A 349 -17.40 -22.23 68.46
CA PRO A 349 -17.20 -21.20 69.49
C PRO A 349 -18.33 -20.16 69.45
N ALA A 350 -18.92 -19.87 70.61
CA ALA A 350 -19.89 -18.79 70.79
C ALA A 350 -19.19 -17.43 71.02
N SER A 351 -19.95 -16.35 70.86
CA SER A 351 -19.56 -14.98 71.22
C SER A 351 -19.07 -14.84 72.65
N ILE A 352 -18.00 -14.05 72.87
CA ILE A 352 -17.80 -13.21 74.06
C ILE A 352 -16.75 -12.13 73.73
N ALA A 353 -17.15 -10.87 73.92
CA ALA A 353 -16.25 -9.74 74.21
C ALA A 353 -16.32 -9.51 75.74
N PRO A 354 -15.35 -8.87 76.44
CA PRO A 354 -15.01 -7.46 76.19
C PRO A 354 -13.58 -6.99 76.61
N ALA A 355 -13.43 -5.65 76.65
CA ALA A 355 -12.59 -4.87 77.59
C ALA A 355 -11.14 -4.44 77.20
N ASN A 356 -11.09 -3.17 76.76
CA ASN A 356 -10.28 -2.07 77.31
C ASN A 356 -8.78 -1.85 76.99
N SER A 357 -8.50 -0.54 76.87
CA SER A 357 -7.26 0.19 77.20
C SER A 357 -6.21 0.38 76.10
N ALA A 358 -5.55 1.54 75.92
CA ALA A 358 -5.88 2.97 76.16
C ALA A 358 -4.77 3.85 75.55
N ASN A 359 -5.05 5.15 75.31
CA ASN A 359 -4.11 6.26 75.06
C ASN A 359 -3.21 6.17 73.79
N SER A 360 -3.14 7.19 72.92
CA SER A 360 -3.00 8.63 73.21
C SER A 360 -3.64 9.55 72.16
N THR A 361 -3.67 10.85 72.46
CA THR A 361 -4.72 11.82 72.05
C THR A 361 -4.19 12.93 71.08
N PRO A 362 -4.91 14.04 70.72
CA PRO A 362 -5.15 14.35 69.30
C PRO A 362 -4.81 15.80 68.87
N THR A 363 -5.23 16.20 67.67
CA THR A 363 -5.78 17.55 67.32
C THR A 363 -6.40 17.48 65.92
N ALA A 364 -7.73 17.45 65.79
CA ALA A 364 -8.62 18.60 65.51
C ALA A 364 -8.31 19.32 64.16
N ARG A 365 -9.19 19.34 63.14
CA ARG A 365 -10.54 19.92 63.21
C ARG A 365 -11.43 19.58 61.97
N ASP A 366 -12.73 19.39 62.25
CA ASP A 366 -13.97 19.55 61.43
C ASP A 366 -13.85 19.90 59.92
N SER A 367 -14.57 19.25 58.99
CA SER A 367 -16.04 19.18 58.93
C SER A 367 -16.55 18.39 57.69
N GLY A 368 -17.71 17.72 57.79
CA GLY A 368 -18.50 17.28 56.61
C GLY A 368 -18.69 15.77 56.34
N THR A 369 -19.61 15.13 57.07
CA THR A 369 -20.41 13.92 56.67
C THR A 369 -19.69 12.69 56.06
N PRO A 370 -19.53 11.58 56.82
CA PRO A 370 -19.20 10.27 56.26
C PRO A 370 -20.46 9.53 55.78
N ASN A 371 -20.44 9.03 54.55
CA ASN A 371 -21.44 8.10 54.02
C ASN A 371 -21.07 6.66 54.45
N PRO A 372 -21.95 5.89 55.13
CA PRO A 372 -21.60 4.54 55.57
C PRO A 372 -21.44 3.61 54.36
N GLN A 373 -20.21 3.15 54.10
CA GLN A 373 -19.97 2.08 53.14
C GLN A 373 -20.59 0.79 53.69
N ALA A 374 -21.62 0.29 53.00
CA ALA A 374 -22.09 -1.06 53.17
C ALA A 374 -20.93 -2.03 52.86
N SER A 375 -20.67 -2.95 53.78
CA SER A 375 -19.77 -4.08 53.57
C SER A 375 -20.31 -4.95 52.44
N LEU A 376 -19.62 -4.96 51.30
CA LEU A 376 -19.91 -5.90 50.22
C LEU A 376 -19.72 -7.33 50.74
N PRO A 377 -20.72 -8.22 50.62
CA PRO A 377 -20.56 -9.61 50.99
C PRO A 377 -19.52 -10.27 50.07
N ALA A 378 -18.82 -11.28 50.60
CA ALA A 378 -17.85 -12.06 49.83
C ALA A 378 -18.50 -12.61 48.55
N ALA A 379 -17.89 -12.34 47.40
CA ALA A 379 -18.42 -12.81 46.12
C ALA A 379 -18.50 -14.35 46.12
N PRO A 380 -19.63 -14.94 45.68
CA PRO A 380 -19.75 -16.39 45.64
C PRO A 380 -18.72 -16.97 44.67
N VAL A 381 -18.09 -18.08 45.10
CA VAL A 381 -17.12 -18.83 44.30
C VAL A 381 -17.75 -19.17 42.96
N THR A 382 -17.29 -18.49 41.91
CA THR A 382 -17.95 -18.56 40.61
C THR A 382 -17.53 -19.87 39.95
N HIS A 383 -18.38 -20.90 40.05
CA HIS A 383 -18.15 -22.17 39.37
C HIS A 383 -17.93 -21.91 37.88
N ARG A 384 -16.69 -22.13 37.43
CA ARG A 384 -16.28 -21.98 36.04
C ARG A 384 -17.20 -22.88 35.19
N PRO A 385 -17.94 -22.34 34.20
CA PRO A 385 -18.86 -23.17 33.41
C PRO A 385 -18.09 -24.31 32.74
N PRO A 386 -18.66 -25.53 32.67
CA PRO A 386 -17.96 -26.69 32.14
C PRO A 386 -17.53 -26.42 30.69
N LEU A 387 -16.21 -26.48 30.49
CA LEU A 387 -15.58 -26.36 29.18
C LEU A 387 -16.15 -27.43 28.26
N HIS A 388 -16.68 -27.01 27.11
CA HIS A 388 -17.29 -27.94 26.18
C HIS A 388 -16.21 -28.85 25.55
N PRO A 389 -16.39 -30.18 25.55
CA PRO A 389 -15.44 -31.08 24.92
C PRO A 389 -15.39 -30.79 23.42
N GLY A 390 -14.22 -30.32 22.95
CA GLY A 390 -14.00 -29.93 21.55
C GLY A 390 -13.31 -28.57 21.35
N GLN A 391 -13.24 -27.70 22.36
CA GLN A 391 -12.45 -26.46 22.28
C GLN A 391 -11.04 -26.63 22.87
N THR A 392 -10.14 -27.25 22.10
CA THR A 392 -8.70 -27.22 22.38
C THR A 392 -8.14 -25.83 22.05
N PHE A 393 -7.87 -25.02 23.08
CA PHE A 393 -7.31 -23.66 22.92
C PHE A 393 -5.88 -23.66 22.36
N ILE A 394 -5.17 -24.77 22.48
CA ILE A 394 -3.80 -24.97 21.99
C ILE A 394 -3.87 -25.56 20.59
N ARG A 395 -3.26 -24.89 19.61
CA ARG A 395 -3.17 -25.38 18.21
C ARG A 395 -2.21 -26.57 18.13
N ASP A 396 -2.47 -27.53 17.24
CA ASP A 396 -1.74 -28.81 17.11
C ASP A 396 -0.22 -28.68 17.00
N LYS A 397 0.27 -27.58 16.39
CA LYS A 397 1.69 -27.29 16.25
C LYS A 397 2.38 -26.88 17.57
N MET A 398 1.61 -26.55 18.61
CA MET A 398 2.08 -26.27 19.97
C MET A 398 1.88 -27.47 20.91
N LEU A 399 1.05 -28.45 20.54
CA LEU A 399 0.91 -29.68 21.31
C LEU A 399 2.23 -30.48 21.26
N PRO A 400 2.69 -31.02 22.41
CA PRO A 400 3.74 -32.03 22.44
C PRO A 400 3.38 -33.23 21.57
N GLU A 401 4.38 -33.87 20.98
CA GLU A 401 4.18 -34.94 19.99
C GLU A 401 3.29 -36.08 20.52
N ARG A 402 3.50 -36.46 21.80
CA ARG A 402 2.73 -37.49 22.51
C ARG A 402 1.24 -37.22 22.69
N TYR A 403 0.79 -35.98 22.43
CA TYR A 403 -0.60 -35.54 22.59
C TYR A 403 -1.30 -35.16 21.28
N ARG A 404 -0.69 -35.41 20.12
CA ARG A 404 -1.38 -35.16 18.83
C ARG A 404 -2.45 -36.20 18.55
N ASP A 405 -2.16 -37.47 18.81
CA ASP A 405 -3.05 -38.60 18.49
C ASP A 405 -3.66 -39.25 19.76
N ALA A 406 -3.41 -38.67 20.95
CA ALA A 406 -3.81 -39.22 22.24
C ALA A 406 -4.70 -38.24 23.04
N PRO A 407 -5.67 -38.73 23.82
CA PRO A 407 -6.49 -37.87 24.68
C PRO A 407 -5.64 -37.22 25.77
N ILE A 408 -5.76 -35.90 25.91
CA ILE A 408 -4.96 -35.11 26.87
C ILE A 408 -5.65 -35.12 28.24
N PRO A 409 -5.00 -35.58 29.32
CA PRO A 409 -5.57 -35.51 30.66
C PRO A 409 -5.82 -34.07 31.09
N ALA A 410 -6.95 -33.80 31.76
CA ALA A 410 -7.37 -32.43 32.10
C ALA A 410 -6.30 -31.64 32.88
N HIS A 411 -5.64 -32.27 33.86
CA HIS A 411 -4.58 -31.63 34.64
C HIS A 411 -3.34 -31.28 33.81
N VAL A 412 -3.04 -32.05 32.75
CA VAL A 412 -1.95 -31.76 31.81
C VAL A 412 -2.36 -30.60 30.90
N MET A 413 -3.60 -30.58 30.41
CA MET A 413 -4.14 -29.45 29.63
C MET A 413 -4.10 -28.12 30.41
N ASP A 414 -4.55 -28.12 31.68
CA ASP A 414 -4.47 -26.94 32.53
C ASP A 414 -3.01 -26.48 32.76
N ALA A 415 -2.08 -27.43 32.97
CA ALA A 415 -0.66 -27.12 33.07
C ALA A 415 -0.08 -26.56 31.75
N MET A 416 -0.47 -27.09 30.59
CA MET A 416 -0.06 -26.61 29.27
C MET A 416 -0.58 -25.21 28.91
N LEU A 417 -1.63 -24.74 29.60
CA LEU A 417 -2.16 -23.37 29.46
C LEU A 417 -1.49 -22.36 30.41
N SER A 418 -0.68 -22.82 31.36
CA SER A 418 0.01 -21.98 32.34
C SER A 418 1.29 -21.23 31.85
N PRO A 419 2.04 -21.67 30.82
CA PRO A 419 3.26 -20.99 30.41
C PRO A 419 3.02 -19.56 29.93
N THR A 420 3.89 -18.66 30.35
CA THR A 420 3.95 -17.28 29.85
C THR A 420 5.38 -17.01 29.37
N SER A 421 5.52 -16.21 28.31
CA SER A 421 6.82 -15.81 27.79
C SER A 421 6.98 -14.29 27.81
N ASN A 422 8.21 -13.84 28.07
CA ASN A 422 8.56 -12.43 28.17
C ASN A 422 8.72 -11.82 26.78
N VAL A 423 7.72 -11.03 26.37
CA VAL A 423 7.72 -10.36 25.06
C VAL A 423 8.54 -9.06 25.14
N SER A 424 9.49 -8.87 24.22
CA SER A 424 10.33 -7.66 24.21
C SER A 424 9.51 -6.41 23.82
N VAL A 425 9.85 -5.25 24.42
CA VAL A 425 9.19 -3.97 24.12
C VAL A 425 9.31 -3.62 22.63
N GLN A 426 10.46 -3.92 22.01
CA GLN A 426 10.68 -3.72 20.58
C GLN A 426 9.74 -4.58 19.73
N PHE A 427 9.51 -5.84 20.10
CA PHE A 427 8.55 -6.71 19.41
C PHE A 427 7.12 -6.18 19.52
N VAL A 428 6.69 -5.76 20.71
CA VAL A 428 5.36 -5.16 20.90
C VAL A 428 5.19 -3.90 20.04
N GLN A 429 6.20 -3.04 19.99
CA GLN A 429 6.21 -1.85 19.12
C GLN A 429 6.16 -2.24 17.64
N ASN A 430 6.95 -3.22 17.19
CA ASN A 430 6.95 -3.73 15.82
C ASN A 430 5.56 -4.29 15.43
N LEU A 431 4.92 -5.06 16.32
CA LEU A 431 3.59 -5.64 16.10
C LEU A 431 2.49 -4.57 16.05
N LYS A 432 2.58 -3.54 16.91
CA LYS A 432 1.70 -2.36 16.88
C LYS A 432 1.83 -1.63 15.55
N GLU A 433 3.05 -1.39 15.09
CA GLU A 433 3.32 -0.73 13.81
C GLU A 433 2.85 -1.57 12.62
N GLN A 434 3.01 -2.90 12.68
CA GLN A 434 2.47 -3.81 11.68
C GLN A 434 0.94 -3.70 11.59
N THR A 435 0.26 -3.69 12.74
CA THR A 435 -1.19 -3.56 12.84
C THR A 435 -1.67 -2.20 12.33
N SER A 436 -1.11 -1.11 12.85
CA SER A 436 -1.50 0.26 12.45
C SER A 436 -1.22 0.53 10.97
N GLY A 437 -0.09 0.05 10.44
CA GLY A 437 0.23 0.18 9.02
C GLY A 437 -0.69 -0.66 8.14
N THR A 438 -1.12 -1.85 8.58
CA THR A 438 -2.08 -2.69 7.84
C THR A 438 -3.43 -1.99 7.75
N THR A 439 -3.92 -1.42 8.86
CA THR A 439 -5.17 -0.62 8.86
C THR A 439 -5.04 0.62 7.98
N ALA A 440 -3.89 1.32 8.00
CA ALA A 440 -3.64 2.46 7.13
C ALA A 440 -3.63 2.07 5.65
N ALA A 441 -2.93 0.98 5.28
CA ALA A 441 -2.91 0.45 3.93
C ALA A 441 -4.32 0.08 3.43
N ALA A 442 -5.08 -0.67 4.23
CA ALA A 442 -6.46 -1.05 3.90
C ALA A 442 -7.35 0.19 3.69
N HIS A 443 -7.28 1.19 4.58
CA HIS A 443 -7.99 2.46 4.41
C HIS A 443 -7.63 3.17 3.10
N CYS A 444 -6.33 3.22 2.77
CA CYS A 444 -5.85 3.85 1.55
C CYS A 444 -6.31 3.10 0.29
N MET A 445 -6.25 1.77 0.27
CA MET A 445 -6.74 0.99 -0.88
C MET A 445 -8.26 1.13 -1.06
N THR A 446 -9.05 1.04 0.01
CA THR A 446 -10.52 1.28 -0.06
C THR A 446 -10.84 2.69 -0.57
N ARG A 447 -10.07 3.71 -0.18
CA ARG A 447 -10.21 5.08 -0.70
C ARG A 447 -9.77 5.20 -2.15
N SER A 448 -8.71 4.50 -2.54
CA SER A 448 -8.21 4.46 -3.92
C SER A 448 -9.27 3.91 -4.88
N GLU A 449 -9.77 2.71 -4.62
CA GLU A 449 -10.72 1.98 -5.48
C GLU A 449 -12.02 2.76 -5.75
N LYS A 450 -12.45 3.58 -4.77
CA LYS A 450 -13.61 4.47 -4.90
C LYS A 450 -13.47 5.46 -6.06
N TYR A 451 -12.27 5.99 -6.30
CA TYR A 451 -12.04 7.04 -7.31
C TYR A 451 -11.29 6.51 -8.54
N LEU A 452 -10.35 5.58 -8.36
CA LEU A 452 -9.51 5.01 -9.40
C LEU A 452 -9.71 3.49 -9.48
N ASN A 453 -10.38 3.07 -10.56
CA ASN A 453 -10.59 1.68 -10.95
C ASN A 453 -10.60 1.57 -12.48
N LEU A 454 -10.67 0.35 -13.01
CA LEU A 454 -10.64 0.09 -14.47
C LEU A 454 -11.76 0.81 -15.24
N THR A 455 -12.94 1.02 -14.64
CA THR A 455 -14.04 1.76 -15.27
C THR A 455 -13.75 3.27 -15.34
N THR A 456 -13.12 3.84 -14.32
CA THR A 456 -12.61 5.22 -14.37
C THR A 456 -11.54 5.36 -15.47
N LEU A 457 -10.60 4.42 -15.57
CA LEU A 457 -9.58 4.44 -16.63
C LEU A 457 -10.21 4.36 -18.03
N LEU A 458 -11.07 3.37 -18.30
CA LEU A 458 -11.74 3.23 -19.60
C LEU A 458 -12.46 4.52 -20.03
N ARG A 459 -13.08 5.22 -19.09
CA ARG A 459 -13.90 6.40 -19.37
C ARG A 459 -13.11 7.69 -19.54
N PHE A 460 -12.03 7.88 -18.79
CA PHE A 460 -11.31 9.17 -18.71
C PHE A 460 -9.83 9.12 -19.12
N PHE A 461 -9.27 7.92 -19.23
CA PHE A 461 -7.88 7.65 -19.60
C PHE A 461 -7.81 6.46 -20.58
N PRO A 462 -8.55 6.49 -21.72
CA PRO A 462 -8.71 5.34 -22.61
C PRO A 462 -7.38 4.81 -23.19
N THR A 463 -6.38 5.66 -23.38
CA THR A 463 -5.05 5.27 -23.85
C THR A 463 -4.32 4.50 -22.75
N THR A 464 -4.32 5.02 -21.52
CA THR A 464 -3.77 4.35 -20.34
C THR A 464 -4.48 3.02 -20.07
N PHE A 465 -5.81 2.99 -20.24
CA PHE A 465 -6.61 1.77 -20.15
C PHE A 465 -6.20 0.73 -21.19
N ALA A 466 -6.04 1.12 -22.47
CA ALA A 466 -5.61 0.22 -23.53
C ALA A 466 -4.21 -0.36 -23.28
N ARG A 467 -3.27 0.47 -22.79
CA ARG A 467 -1.93 0.03 -22.33
C ARG A 467 -2.02 -1.01 -21.20
N VAL A 468 -3.00 -0.86 -20.31
CA VAL A 468 -3.29 -1.79 -19.21
C VAL A 468 -3.88 -3.12 -19.68
N ILE A 469 -4.94 -3.11 -20.51
CA ILE A 469 -5.66 -4.34 -20.86
C ILE A 469 -4.96 -5.21 -21.91
N HIS A 470 -4.05 -4.64 -22.71
CA HIS A 470 -3.33 -5.36 -23.77
C HIS A 470 -1.88 -5.74 -23.39
N THR A 471 -1.51 -5.54 -22.12
CA THR A 471 -0.20 -5.86 -21.56
C THR A 471 0.09 -7.36 -21.54
N THR A 472 1.32 -7.73 -21.84
CA THR A 472 1.87 -9.08 -21.69
C THR A 472 2.84 -9.19 -20.51
N LEU A 473 3.02 -8.09 -19.76
CA LEU A 473 3.88 -8.00 -18.60
C LEU A 473 3.24 -8.72 -17.40
N SER A 474 4.07 -9.43 -16.62
CA SER A 474 3.64 -10.01 -15.35
C SER A 474 3.79 -9.02 -14.18
N PRO A 475 3.08 -9.22 -13.05
CA PRO A 475 3.30 -8.42 -11.84
C PRO A 475 4.74 -8.48 -11.32
N THR A 476 5.51 -9.51 -11.67
CA THR A 476 6.92 -9.70 -11.26
C THR A 476 7.94 -9.01 -12.19
N GLU A 477 7.50 -8.41 -13.28
CA GLU A 477 8.33 -7.74 -14.29
C GLU A 477 8.41 -6.22 -14.10
N GLU A 478 8.31 -5.75 -12.86
CA GLU A 478 8.33 -4.33 -12.45
C GLU A 478 9.64 -3.58 -12.84
N TYR A 479 10.66 -4.32 -13.28
CA TYR A 479 11.94 -3.82 -13.77
C TYR A 479 12.01 -3.66 -15.30
N GLU A 480 11.02 -4.17 -16.06
CA GLU A 480 11.06 -4.16 -17.53
C GLU A 480 10.73 -2.77 -18.11
N PRO A 481 9.64 -2.08 -17.71
CA PRO A 481 9.23 -0.90 -18.46
C PRO A 481 9.99 0.37 -18.11
N ASP A 482 10.19 1.17 -19.16
CA ASP A 482 10.85 2.46 -19.07
C ASP A 482 9.86 3.52 -18.58
N PHE A 483 10.26 4.30 -17.58
CA PHE A 483 9.41 5.33 -16.99
C PHE A 483 9.16 6.52 -17.93
N GLU A 484 9.98 6.68 -18.99
CA GLU A 484 9.75 7.65 -20.06
C GLU A 484 8.97 7.08 -21.26
N ASP A 485 8.54 5.82 -21.22
CA ASP A 485 7.82 5.19 -22.34
C ASP A 485 6.31 5.48 -22.28
N GLU A 486 5.89 6.46 -23.07
CA GLU A 486 4.49 6.88 -23.19
C GLU A 486 3.62 5.88 -23.98
N GLU A 487 4.23 5.00 -24.79
CA GLU A 487 3.54 4.12 -25.75
C GLU A 487 3.62 2.63 -25.38
N GLY A 488 4.56 2.25 -24.52
CA GLY A 488 4.80 0.86 -24.12
C GLY A 488 3.73 0.24 -23.23
N GLU A 489 3.86 -1.07 -23.01
CA GLU A 489 2.96 -1.85 -22.14
C GLU A 489 2.96 -1.33 -20.68
N LEU A 490 1.81 -1.45 -20.01
CA LEU A 490 1.61 -1.03 -18.62
C LEU A 490 0.88 -2.14 -17.87
N TYR A 491 1.38 -2.56 -16.71
CA TYR A 491 0.66 -3.53 -15.87
C TYR A 491 -0.26 -2.82 -14.87
N TRP A 492 -1.50 -3.31 -14.71
CA TRP A 492 -2.42 -2.80 -13.68
C TRP A 492 -1.91 -3.16 -12.28
N PRO A 493 -1.68 -2.20 -11.37
CA PRO A 493 -1.25 -2.50 -10.00
C PRO A 493 -2.23 -3.47 -9.31
N GLY A 494 -1.75 -4.67 -9.02
CA GLY A 494 -2.56 -5.73 -8.42
C GLY A 494 -2.78 -5.53 -6.92
N GLN A 495 -2.98 -6.63 -6.19
CA GLN A 495 -3.04 -6.57 -4.73
C GLN A 495 -1.66 -6.17 -4.16
N SER A 496 -1.63 -5.10 -3.37
CA SER A 496 -0.40 -4.58 -2.75
C SER A 496 0.22 -5.50 -1.69
N ILE A 497 -0.46 -6.59 -1.31
CA ILE A 497 -0.11 -7.53 -0.22
C ILE A 497 1.33 -8.09 -0.27
N THR A 498 1.94 -8.16 -1.45
CA THR A 498 3.32 -8.66 -1.63
C THR A 498 4.41 -7.64 -1.29
N GLY A 499 4.05 -6.36 -1.13
CA GLY A 499 4.99 -5.24 -0.99
C GLY A 499 5.60 -4.75 -2.33
N GLU A 500 5.28 -5.40 -3.44
CA GLU A 500 5.73 -5.06 -4.79
C GLU A 500 4.63 -4.31 -5.59
N GLY A 501 4.99 -3.81 -6.78
CA GLY A 501 4.06 -3.12 -7.69
C GLY A 501 3.90 -1.62 -7.44
N LEU A 502 4.71 -1.02 -6.56
CA LEU A 502 4.72 0.43 -6.35
C LEU A 502 5.28 1.19 -7.57
N GLY A 503 6.25 0.63 -8.28
CA GLY A 503 6.70 1.07 -9.60
C GLY A 503 5.60 1.00 -10.65
N TRP A 504 4.74 -0.04 -10.61
CA TRP A 504 3.53 -0.10 -11.45
C TRP A 504 2.57 1.06 -11.16
N VAL A 505 2.31 1.38 -9.89
CA VAL A 505 1.50 2.55 -9.52
C VAL A 505 2.13 3.86 -10.02
N CYS A 506 3.46 3.98 -9.94
CA CYS A 506 4.16 5.16 -10.45
C CYS A 506 4.02 5.30 -11.97
N LEU A 507 4.20 4.22 -12.73
CA LEU A 507 4.07 4.21 -14.19
C LEU A 507 2.63 4.47 -14.65
N LEU A 508 1.64 3.86 -13.97
CA LEU A 508 0.22 4.15 -14.17
C LEU A 508 -0.06 5.63 -13.95
N GLY A 509 0.44 6.19 -12.84
CA GLY A 509 0.29 7.60 -12.53
C GLY A 509 0.92 8.51 -13.59
N LYS A 510 2.09 8.14 -14.13
CA LYS A 510 2.75 8.90 -15.20
C LYS A 510 1.94 8.88 -16.49
N ALA A 511 1.45 7.72 -16.91
CA ALA A 511 0.57 7.58 -18.07
C ALA A 511 -0.71 8.41 -17.93
N MET A 512 -1.39 8.33 -16.77
CA MET A 512 -2.57 9.15 -16.46
C MET A 512 -2.29 10.65 -16.56
N ILE A 513 -1.15 11.12 -16.02
CA ILE A 513 -0.75 12.53 -16.08
C ILE A 513 -0.48 12.98 -17.51
N THR A 514 0.24 12.18 -18.30
CA THR A 514 0.56 12.52 -19.70
C THR A 514 -0.70 12.60 -20.54
N GLU A 515 -1.60 11.60 -20.43
CA GLU A 515 -2.86 11.56 -21.18
C GLU A 515 -3.80 12.72 -20.82
N PHE A 516 -4.07 12.90 -19.53
CA PHE A 516 -4.98 13.96 -19.06
C PHE A 516 -4.38 15.36 -19.25
N GLY A 517 -3.09 15.53 -18.93
CA GLY A 517 -2.38 16.80 -19.02
C GLY A 517 -2.31 17.37 -20.44
N LYS A 518 -2.29 16.50 -21.46
CA LYS A 518 -2.27 16.89 -22.89
C LYS A 518 -3.41 17.83 -23.27
N ALA A 519 -4.62 17.59 -22.74
CA ALA A 519 -5.79 18.45 -22.99
C ALA A 519 -5.63 19.87 -22.43
N TYR A 520 -4.81 20.05 -21.39
CA TYR A 520 -4.50 21.33 -20.76
C TYR A 520 -3.13 21.89 -21.19
N GLY A 521 -2.50 21.27 -22.19
CA GLY A 521 -1.20 21.66 -22.72
C GLY A 521 -0.02 21.42 -21.77
N TYR A 522 -0.15 20.53 -20.76
CA TYR A 522 0.92 20.18 -19.83
C TYR A 522 2.14 19.61 -20.56
N ARG A 523 3.35 20.03 -20.13
CA ARG A 523 4.64 19.69 -20.77
C ARG A 523 5.63 19.00 -19.83
N GLY A 524 5.20 18.49 -18.68
CA GLY A 524 6.11 17.83 -17.75
C GLY A 524 7.28 18.71 -17.32
N LEU A 525 8.49 18.17 -17.42
CA LEU A 525 9.73 18.86 -17.04
C LEU A 525 10.07 20.05 -17.96
N ASP A 526 9.65 20.04 -19.22
CA ASP A 526 9.90 21.14 -20.17
C ASP A 526 9.03 22.36 -19.87
N GLY A 527 7.95 22.17 -19.10
CA GLY A 527 7.07 23.22 -18.61
C GLY A 527 7.42 23.77 -17.22
N VAL A 528 8.51 23.34 -16.59
CA VAL A 528 8.85 23.72 -15.21
C VAL A 528 9.19 25.21 -15.07
N VAL A 529 8.62 25.87 -14.07
CA VAL A 529 9.09 27.20 -13.61
C VAL A 529 10.48 27.05 -12.99
N PRO A 530 11.54 27.68 -13.53
CA PRO A 530 12.88 27.56 -12.99
C PRO A 530 12.96 28.21 -11.60
N LYS A 531 13.68 27.55 -10.68
CA LYS A 531 13.98 28.13 -9.38
C LYS A 531 15.00 29.28 -9.57
N PRO A 532 14.73 30.50 -9.08
CA PRO A 532 15.67 31.62 -9.15
C PRO A 532 17.04 31.23 -8.59
N LYS A 533 18.11 31.58 -9.31
CA LYS A 533 19.47 31.36 -8.82
C LYS A 533 19.75 32.35 -7.67
N PRO A 534 20.52 31.96 -6.63
CA PRO A 534 20.86 32.86 -5.53
C PRO A 534 21.58 34.14 -5.97
N GLU A 535 22.38 34.06 -7.05
CA GLU A 535 23.18 35.16 -7.61
C GLU A 535 22.34 36.18 -8.40
N GLU A 536 21.15 35.80 -8.86
CA GLU A 536 20.22 36.65 -9.60
C GLU A 536 19.23 37.40 -8.66
N ALA A 537 19.33 37.17 -7.34
CA ALA A 537 18.62 38.00 -6.36
C ALA A 537 19.21 39.42 -6.42
N PRO A 538 18.42 40.46 -6.76
CA PRO A 538 18.97 41.77 -7.01
C PRO A 538 19.68 42.29 -5.77
N THR A 539 20.96 42.61 -5.93
CA THR A 539 21.75 43.44 -5.02
C THR A 539 21.27 44.89 -5.12
N SER A 540 20.00 45.12 -4.77
CA SER A 540 19.49 46.44 -4.46
C SER A 540 20.33 46.96 -3.29
N GLY A 541 21.26 47.88 -3.58
CA GLY A 541 22.32 48.35 -2.66
C GLY A 541 21.84 49.20 -1.48
N LEU A 542 20.60 48.98 -1.02
CA LEU A 542 20.13 49.46 0.26
C LEU A 542 20.59 48.46 1.34
N PRO A 543 21.27 48.89 2.42
CA PRO A 543 21.55 48.00 3.54
C PRO A 543 20.22 47.46 4.06
N PRO A 544 20.11 46.15 4.37
CA PRO A 544 18.86 45.60 4.85
C PRO A 544 18.45 46.34 6.13
N PRO A 545 17.22 46.86 6.24
CA PRO A 545 16.71 47.27 7.53
C PRO A 545 16.83 46.05 8.46
N GLN A 546 17.17 46.29 9.73
CA GLN A 546 17.44 45.24 10.73
C GLN A 546 16.16 44.43 11.03
N ALA A 547 15.79 43.57 10.09
CA ALA A 547 14.75 42.58 10.27
C ALA A 547 15.28 41.54 11.26
N LEU A 548 14.69 41.55 12.45
CA LEU A 548 14.83 40.51 13.47
C LEU A 548 14.84 39.13 12.80
N PRO A 549 15.65 38.16 13.29
CA PRO A 549 15.87 36.89 12.63
C PRO A 549 14.59 36.04 12.60
N GLN A 550 13.72 36.29 11.62
CA GLN A 550 12.71 35.35 11.20
C GLN A 550 13.45 34.12 10.68
N GLN A 551 13.47 33.07 11.50
CA GLN A 551 13.85 31.74 11.07
C GLN A 551 13.13 31.43 9.76
N ARG A 552 13.90 31.36 8.66
CA ARG A 552 13.45 30.75 7.42
C ARG A 552 13.21 29.27 7.70
N SER A 553 12.01 28.97 8.19
CA SER A 553 11.48 27.61 8.26
C SER A 553 11.57 27.04 6.85
N GLY A 554 12.45 26.06 6.64
CA GLY A 554 12.66 25.45 5.34
C GLY A 554 11.32 24.99 4.79
N SER A 555 10.97 25.41 3.57
CA SER A 555 9.62 25.35 2.99
C SER A 555 9.18 23.95 2.55
N THR A 556 9.22 23.01 3.49
CA THR A 556 8.14 22.05 3.66
C THR A 556 7.31 22.59 4.82
N PRO A 557 5.98 22.73 4.72
CA PRO A 557 5.21 23.07 5.89
C PRO A 557 5.50 22.01 6.97
N ARG A 558 6.04 22.43 8.12
CA ARG A 558 5.69 21.76 9.37
C ARG A 558 4.19 21.98 9.48
N GLY A 559 3.42 21.04 8.97
CA GLY A 559 1.98 21.04 9.16
C GLY A 559 1.73 21.01 10.65
N GLN A 560 1.33 22.14 11.22
CA GLN A 560 0.20 22.03 12.14
C GLN A 560 -0.87 21.28 11.34
N PRO A 561 -1.34 20.11 11.81
CA PRO A 561 -2.48 19.50 11.17
C PRO A 561 -3.60 20.54 11.17
N PRO A 562 -4.37 20.69 10.08
CA PRO A 562 -5.54 21.54 10.15
C PRO A 562 -6.40 21.05 11.32
N HIS A 563 -6.78 21.96 12.22
CA HIS A 563 -7.87 21.72 13.17
C HIS A 563 -9.21 21.68 12.40
N GLY A 564 -9.31 20.77 11.45
CA GLY A 564 -10.57 20.30 10.88
C GLY A 564 -11.18 19.29 11.84
N ASN A 565 -12.48 19.39 12.06
CA ASN A 565 -13.20 18.63 13.08
C ASN A 565 -13.13 17.11 12.88
N THR A 566 -12.19 16.43 13.54
CA THR A 566 -12.23 14.97 13.73
C THR A 566 -13.29 14.62 14.79
N LEU A 567 -14.57 14.82 14.46
CA LEU A 567 -15.71 14.49 15.33
C LEU A 567 -16.07 12.99 15.31
N MET A 568 -15.09 12.11 15.09
CA MET A 568 -15.26 10.65 14.98
C MET A 568 -14.10 9.88 15.60
N ASP A 569 -13.72 10.22 16.85
CA ASP A 569 -12.92 9.31 17.69
C ASP A 569 -13.11 9.50 19.23
N THR A 570 -14.03 10.38 19.67
CA THR A 570 -14.19 10.73 21.10
C THR A 570 -15.24 9.87 21.83
N LEU A 571 -15.25 8.55 21.62
CA LEU A 571 -16.07 7.61 22.40
C LEU A 571 -15.36 6.28 22.75
N ARG A 572 -14.12 6.36 23.25
CA ARG A 572 -13.58 5.36 24.19
C ARG A 572 -12.47 5.95 25.08
N ASN A 573 -12.39 5.47 26.32
CA ASN A 573 -11.42 5.84 27.37
C ASN A 573 -11.45 7.31 27.87
N ARG A 574 -12.52 7.67 28.59
CA ARG A 574 -12.37 8.54 29.78
C ARG A 574 -12.09 7.65 31.00
N GLY A 575 -10.87 7.72 31.53
CA GLY A 575 -10.51 7.05 32.79
C GLY A 575 -9.03 7.22 33.12
N HIS A 576 -8.73 7.68 34.34
CA HIS A 576 -7.39 7.78 34.93
C HIS A 576 -6.41 8.79 34.29
N ARG A 577 -6.58 10.07 34.67
CA ARG A 577 -5.41 10.94 34.91
C ARG A 577 -4.87 10.63 36.31
N ARG A 578 -3.57 10.40 36.45
CA ARG A 578 -2.83 10.68 37.70
C ARG A 578 -1.69 11.63 37.38
N CYS A 579 -1.60 12.70 38.16
CA CYS A 579 -0.46 13.60 38.15
C CYS A 579 0.74 12.92 38.82
N ARG A 580 1.95 13.23 38.36
CA ARG A 580 3.14 13.29 39.21
C ARG A 580 3.88 14.57 38.87
N CYS A 581 4.04 15.43 39.88
CA CYS A 581 5.15 16.36 39.92
C CYS A 581 6.38 15.58 40.43
N SER A 582 7.56 15.96 39.96
CA SER A 582 8.82 15.71 40.65
C SER A 582 9.72 16.89 40.32
N ASP A 583 9.98 17.71 41.33
CA ASP A 583 11.18 18.52 41.39
C ASP A 583 12.34 17.59 41.79
N GLU A 584 13.41 17.58 41.01
CA GLU A 584 14.83 17.45 41.38
C GLU A 584 15.72 17.65 40.15
#